data_AF-Q16ME1-F1
#
_entry.id   AF-Q16ME1-F1
#
_cell.length_a   1.000
_cell.length_b   1.000
_cell.length_c   1.000
_cell.angle_alpha   90.00
_cell.angle_beta   90.00
_cell.angle_gamma   90.00
#
_symmetry.space_group_name_H-M   'P 1'
#
loop_
_entity.id
_entity.type
_entity.pdbx_description
1 polymer ?
#
loop_
_entity_poly.entity_id
_entity_poly.type
_entity_poly.pdbx_seq_one_letter_code
_entity_poly.pdbx_strand_id
1 'polypeptide(L)'
;DTKESENDNDANNENSEKKEQQQSPQPVANNVASPGKDSKKSAAGDETPKSPSKANYKPDEGNVRRMHTAVKLNEVIVNKSHDAQLVILNLPGPPKETHVERESNYMEFLEVLTEGLERVLMVRGGGREVITIYS
;
A
#
# COMPACT_ATOMS: atom_id res chain seq x y z
N ASP A 1 -62.30 5.10 20.89
CA ASP A 1 -62.04 5.63 22.24
C ASP A 1 -60.54 5.71 22.49
N THR A 2 -59.94 6.91 22.35
CA THR A 2 -59.38 7.78 23.44
C THR A 2 -58.13 7.17 24.09
N LYS A 3 -56.92 7.76 24.19
CA LYS A 3 -56.35 9.13 24.30
C LYS A 3 -54.86 9.06 23.89
N GLU A 4 -54.31 9.99 23.11
CA GLU A 4 -53.53 11.18 23.54
C GLU A 4 -52.44 10.93 24.60
N SER A 5 -51.16 11.18 24.22
CA SER A 5 -50.41 12.35 24.73
C SER A 5 -49.03 12.45 24.07
N GLU A 6 -48.79 13.64 23.55
CA GLU A 6 -47.55 14.20 23.01
C GLU A 6 -46.53 14.41 24.14
N ASN A 7 -45.25 14.51 23.77
CA ASN A 7 -44.40 15.57 24.29
C ASN A 7 -43.21 15.83 23.36
N ASP A 8 -43.21 17.04 22.82
CA ASP A 8 -42.12 17.75 22.18
C ASP A 8 -41.00 18.12 23.18
N ASN A 9 -39.84 18.45 22.62
CA ASN A 9 -38.91 19.55 22.98
C ASN A 9 -37.46 19.09 22.77
N ASP A 10 -36.50 19.93 22.42
CA ASP A 10 -36.38 21.12 21.58
C ASP A 10 -34.85 21.37 21.52
N ALA A 11 -34.40 21.91 20.39
CA ALA A 11 -33.23 22.77 20.17
C ALA A 11 -31.85 22.58 20.88
N ASN A 12 -30.83 22.91 20.05
CA ASN A 12 -29.57 23.64 20.38
C ASN A 12 -28.40 22.84 20.98
N ASN A 13 -27.12 23.06 20.65
CA ASN A 13 -26.39 24.02 19.79
C ASN A 13 -24.89 23.61 19.81
N GLU A 14 -24.09 24.23 18.93
CA GLU A 14 -22.63 24.45 19.01
C GLU A 14 -21.68 23.50 18.25
N ASN A 15 -21.56 23.85 16.97
CA ASN A 15 -20.31 24.20 16.28
C ASN A 15 -19.00 24.17 17.09
N SER A 16 -17.97 23.51 16.54
CA SER A 16 -16.57 23.80 16.83
C SER A 16 -15.70 23.39 15.65
N GLU A 17 -15.45 24.36 14.77
CA GLU A 17 -14.39 24.36 13.79
C GLU A 17 -13.03 24.15 14.48
N LYS A 18 -12.19 23.24 13.95
CA LYS A 18 -10.73 23.43 14.01
C LYS A 18 -10.09 23.08 12.68
N LYS A 19 -9.38 24.09 12.19
CA LYS A 19 -8.67 24.23 10.93
C LYS A 19 -7.18 24.18 11.26
N GLU A 20 -6.43 23.25 10.68
CA GLU A 20 -4.96 23.20 10.68
C GLU A 20 -4.57 22.05 9.73
N GLN A 21 -3.52 22.07 8.91
CA GLN A 21 -2.81 23.09 8.16
C GLN A 21 -1.98 22.27 7.15
N GLN A 22 -1.81 22.77 5.92
CA GLN A 22 -0.96 22.14 4.90
C GLN A 22 0.50 22.08 5.36
N GLN A 23 1.14 20.91 5.21
CA GLN A 23 2.58 20.84 5.00
C GLN A 23 2.89 19.83 3.88
N SER A 24 3.44 20.37 2.80
CA SER A 24 4.07 19.68 1.68
C SER A 24 5.32 18.93 2.16
N PRO A 25 5.61 17.69 1.73
CA PRO A 25 6.91 17.10 1.94
C PRO A 25 7.90 17.62 0.89
N GLN A 26 8.96 18.30 1.35
CA GLN A 26 10.13 18.65 0.54
C GLN A 26 10.99 17.39 0.26
N PRO A 27 11.72 17.34 -0.89
CA PRO A 27 12.62 16.25 -1.19
C PRO A 27 13.98 16.48 -0.52
N VAL A 28 14.34 15.64 0.47
CA VAL A 28 15.72 15.59 0.98
C VAL A 28 16.54 14.66 0.10
N ALA A 29 17.29 15.26 -0.83
CA ALA A 29 18.42 14.62 -1.49
C ALA A 29 19.57 14.47 -0.48
N ASN A 30 20.14 13.26 -0.35
CA ASN A 30 21.40 13.07 0.36
C ASN A 30 22.30 12.08 -0.40
N ASN A 31 23.16 12.65 -1.24
CA ASN A 31 24.42 12.07 -1.68
C ASN A 31 25.50 12.43 -0.64
N VAL A 32 26.09 11.44 0.04
CA VAL A 32 27.42 11.54 0.68
C VAL A 32 28.02 10.13 0.67
N ALA A 33 28.83 9.79 -0.33
CA ALA A 33 30.30 9.88 -0.32
C ALA A 33 30.98 9.01 0.75
N SER A 34 31.61 7.93 0.28
CA SER A 34 32.56 7.09 1.02
C SER A 34 33.82 7.86 1.45
N PRO A 35 34.47 7.41 2.53
CA PRO A 35 35.92 7.47 2.60
C PRO A 35 36.54 6.10 2.92
N GLY A 36 37.51 5.71 2.09
CA GLY A 36 38.34 4.54 2.32
C GLY A 36 39.32 4.70 3.49
N LYS A 37 39.87 3.58 3.96
CA LYS A 37 41.11 3.51 4.74
C LYS A 37 41.77 2.14 4.60
N ASP A 38 43.00 2.17 4.10
CA ASP A 38 43.93 1.05 3.95
C ASP A 38 44.60 0.60 5.27
N SER A 39 45.15 -0.62 5.23
CA SER A 39 46.15 -1.28 6.09
C SER A 39 45.66 -1.82 7.47
N LYS A 40 45.94 -3.07 7.89
CA LYS A 40 47.26 -3.74 8.02
C LYS A 40 47.12 -5.25 8.31
N LYS A 41 48.13 -6.02 7.89
CA LYS A 41 48.33 -7.49 7.92
C LYS A 41 48.63 -8.07 9.33
N SER A 42 48.13 -9.29 9.64
CA SER A 42 48.66 -10.32 10.58
C SER A 42 47.76 -11.58 10.48
N ALA A 43 48.17 -12.69 9.84
CA ALA A 43 48.96 -13.84 10.33
C ALA A 43 48.20 -14.87 11.21
N ALA A 44 48.02 -16.07 10.62
CA ALA A 44 47.90 -17.43 11.17
C ALA A 44 46.66 -17.87 12.01
N GLY A 45 46.08 -19.00 11.61
CA GLY A 45 45.51 -19.98 12.53
C GLY A 45 44.06 -20.43 12.27
N ASP A 46 43.94 -21.64 11.73
CA ASP A 46 42.92 -22.67 12.03
C ASP A 46 41.53 -22.61 11.38
N GLU A 47 41.18 -23.71 10.71
CA GLU A 47 39.92 -23.98 10.03
C GLU A 47 38.90 -24.56 11.01
N THR A 48 37.68 -24.01 11.09
CA THR A 48 36.37 -24.70 11.31
C THR A 48 35.23 -23.69 11.58
N PRO A 49 33.96 -24.11 11.41
CA PRO A 49 33.08 -23.76 10.30
C PRO A 49 32.44 -22.36 10.44
N LYS A 50 32.46 -21.57 9.36
CA LYS A 50 31.70 -20.30 9.31
C LYS A 50 30.23 -20.61 9.01
N SER A 51 29.44 -20.79 10.07
CA SER A 51 27.98 -20.75 10.04
C SER A 51 27.53 -19.59 9.14
N PRO A 52 26.60 -19.75 8.18
CA PRO A 52 26.12 -18.61 7.41
C PRO A 52 25.48 -17.67 8.42
N SER A 53 26.14 -16.53 8.65
CA SER A 53 25.61 -15.43 9.44
C SER A 53 24.20 -15.18 8.92
N LYS A 54 23.19 -15.40 9.78
CA LYS A 54 21.80 -15.04 9.50
C LYS A 54 21.82 -13.59 9.04
N ALA A 55 21.78 -13.38 7.73
CA ALA A 55 21.55 -12.08 7.16
C ALA A 55 20.24 -11.61 7.79
N ASN A 56 20.30 -10.47 8.46
CA ASN A 56 19.17 -9.89 9.14
C ASN A 56 18.16 -9.50 8.06
N TYR A 57 17.30 -10.45 7.67
CA TYR A 57 16.27 -10.28 6.65
C TYR A 57 15.21 -9.39 7.26
N LYS A 58 15.46 -8.08 7.24
CA LYS A 58 14.44 -7.10 7.56
C LYS A 58 13.52 -7.04 6.34
N PRO A 59 12.24 -7.40 6.49
CA PRO A 59 11.30 -7.27 5.40
C PRO A 59 11.22 -5.80 4.97
N ASP A 60 11.04 -5.57 3.67
CA ASP A 60 10.81 -4.22 3.15
C ASP A 60 9.50 -3.69 3.75
N GLU A 61 9.60 -2.74 4.69
CA GLU A 61 8.47 -2.08 5.34
C GLU A 61 7.47 -1.50 4.33
N GLY A 62 7.97 -1.02 3.18
CA GLY A 62 7.14 -0.51 2.10
C GLY A 62 6.33 -1.60 1.39
N ASN A 63 6.89 -2.81 1.29
CA ASN A 63 6.17 -3.98 0.79
C ASN A 63 5.10 -4.42 1.80
N VAL A 64 5.47 -4.55 3.08
CA VAL A 64 4.54 -4.97 4.15
C VAL A 64 3.33 -4.05 4.22
N ARG A 65 3.55 -2.72 4.17
CA ARG A 65 2.45 -1.76 4.18
C ARG A 65 1.53 -1.93 2.96
N ARG A 66 2.10 -2.12 1.76
CA ARG A 66 1.31 -2.33 0.52
C ARG A 66 0.51 -3.63 0.59
N MET A 67 1.10 -4.72 1.06
CA MET A 67 0.40 -6.00 1.24
C MET A 67 -0.75 -5.90 2.23
N HIS A 68 -0.53 -5.26 3.37
CA HIS A 68 -1.60 -5.06 4.35
C HIS A 68 -2.76 -4.21 3.80
N THR A 69 -2.47 -3.24 2.93
CA THR A 69 -3.52 -2.52 2.19
C THR A 69 -4.24 -3.42 1.18
N ALA A 70 -3.53 -4.29 0.45
CA ALA A 70 -4.14 -5.23 -0.48
C ALA A 70 -5.18 -6.11 0.22
N VAL A 71 -4.82 -6.71 1.35
CA VAL A 71 -5.72 -7.59 2.14
C VAL A 71 -6.99 -6.83 2.55
N LYS A 72 -6.84 -5.64 3.16
CA LYS A 72 -7.98 -4.84 3.61
C LYS A 72 -8.89 -4.38 2.47
N LEU A 73 -8.30 -4.04 1.33
CA LEU A 73 -9.08 -3.67 0.16
C LEU A 73 -9.83 -4.89 -0.40
N ASN A 74 -9.15 -6.03 -0.51
CA ASN A 74 -9.76 -7.27 -1.00
C ASN A 74 -10.94 -7.71 -0.13
N GLU A 75 -10.80 -7.68 1.20
CA GLU A 75 -11.88 -7.98 2.15
C GLU A 75 -13.17 -7.23 1.79
N VAL A 76 -13.08 -5.92 1.52
CA VAL A 76 -14.25 -5.10 1.18
C VAL A 76 -14.77 -5.41 -0.23
N ILE A 77 -13.87 -5.64 -1.20
CA ILE A 77 -14.24 -5.93 -2.59
C ILE A 77 -14.99 -7.25 -2.66
N VAL A 78 -14.44 -8.31 -2.07
CA VAL A 78 -15.06 -9.65 -2.03
C VAL A 78 -16.41 -9.58 -1.31
N ASN A 79 -16.47 -8.97 -0.13
CA ASN A 79 -17.72 -8.87 0.64
C ASN A 79 -18.87 -8.20 -0.13
N LYS A 80 -18.58 -7.32 -1.10
CA LYS A 80 -19.60 -6.59 -1.88
C LYS A 80 -19.78 -7.10 -3.30
N SER A 81 -18.79 -7.79 -3.85
CA SER A 81 -18.69 -8.03 -5.29
C SER A 81 -18.38 -9.50 -5.64
N HIS A 82 -18.39 -10.41 -4.66
CA HIS A 82 -18.15 -11.83 -4.89
C HIS A 82 -19.06 -12.44 -5.97
N ASP A 83 -20.36 -12.12 -5.93
CA ASP A 83 -21.33 -12.65 -6.89
C ASP A 83 -21.44 -11.82 -8.19
N ALA A 84 -20.56 -10.84 -8.37
CA ALA A 84 -20.55 -10.03 -9.58
C ALA A 84 -20.06 -10.87 -10.77
N GLN A 85 -20.69 -10.67 -11.93
CA GLN A 85 -20.26 -11.33 -13.16
C GLN A 85 -18.89 -10.81 -13.65
N LEU A 86 -18.52 -9.58 -13.30
CA LEU A 86 -17.24 -8.99 -13.64
C LEU A 86 -16.91 -7.89 -12.63
N VAL A 87 -15.71 -7.91 -12.09
CA VAL A 87 -15.18 -6.83 -11.25
C VAL A 87 -14.13 -6.07 -12.04
N ILE A 88 -14.33 -4.76 -12.22
CA ILE A 88 -13.36 -3.87 -12.87
C ILE A 88 -12.59 -3.15 -11.77
N LEU A 89 -11.26 -3.35 -11.73
CA LEU A 89 -10.36 -2.73 -10.76
C LEU A 89 -9.33 -1.85 -11.46
N ASN A 90 -8.82 -0.85 -10.76
CA ASN A 90 -7.68 -0.09 -11.27
C ASN A 90 -6.41 -0.92 -11.11
N LEU A 91 -5.59 -1.00 -12.17
CA LEU A 91 -4.26 -1.61 -12.09
C LEU A 91 -3.29 -0.63 -11.45
N PRO A 92 -2.69 -0.98 -10.28
CA PRO A 92 -1.65 -0.17 -9.66
C PRO A 92 -0.46 0.06 -10.61
N GLY A 93 0.38 1.04 -10.29
CA GLY A 93 1.60 1.27 -11.07
C GLY A 93 2.61 0.14 -10.89
N PRO A 94 3.19 -0.40 -11.98
CA PRO A 94 4.33 -1.29 -11.83
C PRO A 94 5.48 -0.56 -11.12
N PRO A 95 6.36 -1.28 -10.41
CA PRO A 95 7.53 -0.69 -9.78
C PRO A 95 8.39 0.00 -10.85
N LYS A 96 8.96 1.16 -10.51
CA LYS A 96 9.83 1.92 -11.43
C LYS A 96 11.11 1.17 -11.78
N GLU A 97 11.60 0.37 -10.84
CA GLU A 97 12.80 -0.45 -10.98
C GLU A 97 12.37 -1.89 -11.31
N THR A 98 12.91 -2.43 -12.41
CA THR A 98 12.62 -3.79 -12.92
C THR A 98 13.53 -4.85 -12.27
N HIS A 99 13.85 -4.68 -10.99
CA HIS A 99 14.53 -5.72 -10.25
C HIS A 99 13.56 -6.86 -9.97
N VAL A 100 13.98 -8.10 -10.24
CA VAL A 100 13.14 -9.30 -10.12
C VAL A 100 12.41 -9.37 -8.78
N GLU A 101 13.07 -9.02 -7.66
CA GLU A 101 12.43 -8.99 -6.35
C GLU A 101 11.23 -8.02 -6.25
N ARG A 102 11.35 -6.83 -6.84
CA ARG A 102 10.25 -5.84 -6.84
C ARG A 102 9.12 -6.24 -7.77
N GLU A 103 9.45 -6.86 -8.90
CA GLU A 103 8.46 -7.41 -9.82
C GLU A 103 7.67 -8.54 -9.16
N SER A 104 8.34 -9.45 -8.45
CA SER A 104 7.69 -10.50 -7.65
C SER A 104 6.77 -9.91 -6.59
N ASN A 105 7.24 -8.94 -5.80
CA ASN A 105 6.42 -8.27 -4.79
C ASN A 105 5.20 -7.56 -5.40
N TYR A 106 5.33 -7.03 -6.61
CA TYR A 106 4.22 -6.42 -7.33
C TYR A 106 3.19 -7.45 -7.78
N MET A 107 3.62 -8.58 -8.34
CA MET A 107 2.72 -9.65 -8.75
C MET A 107 2.02 -10.30 -7.55
N GLU A 108 2.74 -10.55 -6.46
CA GLU A 108 2.16 -11.04 -5.19
C GLU A 108 1.10 -10.07 -4.66
N PHE A 109 1.33 -8.76 -4.73
CA PHE A 109 0.34 -7.77 -4.34
C PHE A 109 -0.94 -7.88 -5.18
N LEU A 110 -0.81 -8.09 -6.49
CA LEU A 110 -1.97 -8.23 -7.39
C LEU A 110 -2.75 -9.52 -7.10
N GLU A 111 -2.05 -10.60 -6.79
CA GLU A 111 -2.65 -11.88 -6.41
C GLU A 111 -3.47 -11.71 -5.12
N VAL A 112 -2.88 -11.15 -4.07
CA VAL A 112 -3.58 -10.90 -2.80
C VAL A 112 -4.78 -9.95 -2.97
N LEU A 113 -4.66 -8.92 -3.81
CA LEU A 113 -5.73 -7.95 -4.04
C LEU A 113 -6.94 -8.56 -4.78
N THR A 114 -6.74 -9.60 -5.58
CA THR A 114 -7.78 -10.19 -6.44
C THR A 114 -8.19 -11.59 -6.02
N GLU A 115 -7.66 -12.09 -4.91
CA GLU A 115 -7.98 -13.39 -4.34
C GLU A 115 -9.48 -13.51 -4.05
N GLY A 116 -10.10 -14.61 -4.49
CA GLY A 116 -11.51 -14.89 -4.26
C GLY A 116 -12.48 -14.21 -5.24
N LEU A 117 -11.98 -13.61 -6.32
CA LEU A 117 -12.80 -13.06 -7.40
C LEU A 117 -12.69 -13.92 -8.66
N GLU A 118 -13.83 -14.31 -9.26
CA GLU A 118 -13.84 -15.23 -10.42
C GLU A 118 -13.39 -14.53 -11.72
N ARG A 119 -13.92 -13.34 -11.99
CA ARG A 119 -13.64 -12.58 -13.21
C ARG A 119 -13.28 -11.14 -12.88
N VAL A 120 -12.00 -10.82 -13.07
CA VAL A 120 -11.45 -9.48 -12.82
C VAL A 120 -10.84 -8.90 -14.08
N LEU A 121 -11.16 -7.65 -14.38
CA LEU A 121 -10.49 -6.86 -15.41
C LEU A 121 -9.78 -5.68 -14.75
N MET A 122 -8.45 -5.66 -14.84
CA MET A 122 -7.67 -4.53 -14.32
C MET A 122 -7.45 -3.48 -15.41
N VAL A 123 -7.77 -2.21 -15.11
CA VAL A 123 -7.75 -1.10 -16.06
C VAL A 123 -6.74 -0.04 -15.62
N ARG A 124 -5.98 0.51 -16.57
CA ARG A 124 -5.07 1.63 -16.35
C ARG A 124 -5.11 2.57 -17.53
N GLY A 125 -5.42 3.84 -17.26
CA GLY A 125 -5.27 4.90 -18.25
C GLY A 125 -3.80 5.30 -18.46
N GLY A 126 -3.48 5.77 -19.65
CA GLY A 126 -2.24 6.46 -20.01
C GLY A 126 -2.18 7.93 -19.55
N GLY A 127 -3.22 8.44 -18.88
CA GLY A 127 -3.27 9.77 -18.29
C GLY A 127 -3.59 10.90 -19.27
N ARG A 128 -4.01 10.55 -20.48
CA ARG A 128 -4.38 11.50 -21.55
C ARG A 128 -5.83 11.30 -22.00
N GLU A 129 -6.57 10.42 -21.34
CA GLU A 129 -7.97 10.16 -21.62
C GLU A 129 -8.83 11.35 -21.18
N VAL A 130 -9.74 11.76 -22.07
CA VAL A 130 -10.77 12.76 -21.76
C VAL A 130 -12.10 12.21 -22.27
N ILE A 131 -13.09 12.12 -21.38
CA ILE A 131 -14.46 11.73 -21.74
C ILE A 131 -15.25 13.02 -21.94
N THR A 132 -15.61 13.31 -23.19
CA THR A 132 -16.35 14.53 -23.56
C THR A 132 -17.83 14.28 -23.81
N ILE A 133 -18.22 13.02 -23.99
CA ILE A 133 -19.60 12.59 -24.19
C ILE A 133 -19.87 11.33 -23.39
N TYR A 134 -21.06 11.24 -22.81
CA TYR A 134 -21.62 10.02 -22.23
C TYR A 134 -22.80 9.61 -23.12
N SER A 135 -22.72 8.42 -23.70
CA SER A 135 -23.79 7.87 -24.54
C SER A 135 -24.90 7.27 -23.70
#